data_AF-A0A0G0FB89-F1
#
_entry.id   AF-A0A0G0FB89-F1
#
_cell.length_a   1.000
_cell.length_b   1.000
_cell.length_c   1.000
_cell.angle_alpha   90.00
_cell.angle_beta   90.00
_cell.angle_gamma   90.00
#
_symmetry.space_group_name_H-M   'P 1'
#
loop_
_entity.id
_entity.type
_entity.pdbx_description
1 polymer ?
#
loop_
_entity_poly.entity_id
_entity_poly.type
_entity_poly.pdbx_seq_one_letter_code
_entity_poly.pdbx_strand_id
1 'polypeptide(L)'
;MGVKEATHILGVQGQVIPVSEDEMNLYIKLKNDKILVGEKQLDHNNDVRKYGIKKVYLKPSAQADREALLAIKKADVIVIGPGDHYGSIIPNLLVNGVSEAIRKSKAKVIYNCNLTNKKGQTENFDVDKYAQEINGYLGGERIDFVIFPSSQPSQDLQEKYEKREGKNSIVKLNKRGDGFIRSYKIVMADVLNKNIIKKNKEDKIADTRSFIRHDSDKLANVILAISELDSENLIKEII
;
A
#
# COMPACT_ATOMS: atom_id res chain seq x y z
N MET A 1 -4.76 -21.94 -13.24
CA MET A 1 -4.42 -22.05 -14.68
C MET A 1 -4.18 -20.66 -15.29
N GLY A 2 -5.18 -19.77 -15.42
CA GLY A 2 -4.97 -18.47 -16.10
C GLY A 2 -3.72 -17.63 -15.72
N VAL A 3 -3.41 -17.51 -14.43
CA VAL A 3 -2.23 -16.72 -13.97
C VAL A 3 -0.90 -17.39 -14.34
N LYS A 4 -0.74 -18.70 -14.09
CA LYS A 4 0.51 -19.44 -14.36
C LYS A 4 0.85 -19.40 -15.86
N GLU A 5 -0.16 -19.55 -16.70
CA GLU A 5 -0.02 -19.52 -18.15
C GLU A 5 0.33 -18.11 -18.65
N ALA A 6 -0.29 -17.06 -18.07
CA ALA A 6 0.08 -15.67 -18.37
C ALA A 6 1.53 -15.35 -17.95
N THR A 7 1.98 -15.83 -16.79
CA THR A 7 3.36 -15.67 -16.30
C THR A 7 4.37 -16.27 -17.27
N HIS A 8 4.08 -17.46 -17.81
CA HIS A 8 4.93 -18.13 -18.80
C HIS A 8 4.98 -17.36 -20.13
N ILE A 9 3.82 -16.94 -20.66
CA ILE A 9 3.73 -16.18 -21.92
C ILE A 9 4.47 -14.83 -21.82
N LEU A 10 4.38 -14.15 -20.68
CA LEU A 10 4.98 -12.83 -20.46
C LEU A 10 6.46 -12.88 -20.03
N GLY A 11 7.06 -14.07 -19.89
CA GLY A 11 8.47 -14.23 -19.52
C GLY A 11 8.81 -13.63 -18.16
N VAL A 12 7.88 -13.67 -17.20
CA VAL A 12 8.05 -13.05 -15.88
C VAL A 12 9.20 -13.73 -15.12
N GLN A 13 10.10 -12.92 -14.57
CA GLN A 13 11.13 -13.38 -13.64
C GLN A 13 10.57 -13.37 -12.20
N GLY A 14 10.47 -14.55 -11.59
CA GLY A 14 9.86 -14.75 -10.27
C GLY A 14 8.54 -15.52 -10.33
N GLN A 15 7.72 -15.39 -9.29
CA GLN A 15 6.43 -16.08 -9.18
C GLN A 15 5.30 -15.07 -8.97
N VAL A 16 4.21 -15.25 -9.73
CA VAL A 16 2.95 -14.52 -9.51
C VAL A 16 1.94 -15.52 -8.99
N ILE A 17 1.55 -15.34 -7.73
CA ILE A 17 0.63 -16.24 -7.03
C ILE A 17 -0.65 -15.44 -6.73
N PRO A 18 -1.83 -15.91 -7.16
CA PRO A 18 -3.08 -15.28 -6.75
C PRO A 18 -3.24 -15.40 -5.23
N VAL A 19 -3.82 -14.39 -4.59
CA VAL A 19 -4.07 -14.45 -3.13
C VAL A 19 -5.07 -15.56 -2.77
N SER A 20 -5.97 -15.90 -3.69
CA SER A 20 -7.04 -16.89 -3.55
C SER A 20 -7.45 -17.38 -4.95
N GLU A 21 -7.91 -18.63 -5.05
CA GLU A 21 -8.63 -19.15 -6.23
C GLU A 21 -10.16 -19.03 -6.09
N ASP A 22 -10.65 -18.74 -4.88
CA ASP A 22 -12.08 -18.54 -4.62
C ASP A 22 -12.62 -17.29 -5.33
N GLU A 23 -13.84 -17.39 -5.86
CA GLU A 23 -14.57 -16.24 -6.37
C GLU A 23 -15.01 -15.32 -5.23
N MET A 24 -14.69 -14.03 -5.34
CA MET A 24 -15.04 -13.03 -4.32
C MET A 24 -15.25 -11.65 -4.94
N ASN A 25 -16.07 -10.83 -4.28
CA ASN A 25 -16.21 -9.42 -4.60
C ASN A 25 -15.83 -8.55 -3.40
N LEU A 26 -15.24 -7.38 -3.68
CA LEU A 26 -15.03 -6.35 -2.69
C LEU A 26 -16.33 -5.58 -2.43
N TYR A 27 -16.79 -5.58 -1.19
CA TYR A 27 -17.92 -4.78 -0.73
C TYR A 27 -17.41 -3.57 0.04
N ILE A 28 -17.92 -2.40 -0.33
CA ILE A 28 -17.48 -1.11 0.22
C ILE A 28 -18.68 -0.49 0.94
N LYS A 29 -18.63 -0.46 2.26
CA LYS A 29 -19.64 0.21 3.08
C LYS A 29 -19.21 1.65 3.32
N LEU A 30 -20.03 2.60 2.89
CA LEU A 30 -19.80 4.04 3.07
C LEU A 30 -20.27 4.51 4.45
N LYS A 31 -19.87 5.72 4.86
CA LYS A 31 -20.26 6.29 6.16
C LYS A 31 -21.75 6.59 6.29
N ASN A 32 -22.47 6.76 5.17
CA ASN A 32 -23.93 6.85 5.12
C ASN A 32 -24.63 5.48 5.03
N ASP A 33 -23.90 4.40 5.34
CA ASP A 33 -24.34 3.00 5.31
C ASP A 33 -24.73 2.43 3.93
N LYS A 34 -24.63 3.20 2.84
CA LYS A 34 -24.73 2.69 1.46
C LYS A 34 -23.63 1.66 1.21
N ILE A 35 -23.98 0.58 0.50
CA ILE A 35 -23.07 -0.49 0.13
C ILE A 35 -22.86 -0.45 -1.40
N LEU A 36 -21.59 -0.42 -1.81
CA LEU A 36 -21.16 -0.55 -3.19
C LEU A 36 -20.46 -1.90 -3.37
N VAL A 37 -20.54 -2.47 -4.57
CA VAL A 37 -19.95 -3.79 -4.89
C VAL A 37 -18.99 -3.66 -6.07
N GLY A 38 -17.82 -4.26 -5.92
CA GLY A 38 -16.75 -4.28 -6.91
C GLY A 38 -15.71 -3.19 -6.67
N GLU A 39 -14.43 -3.54 -6.87
CA GLU A 39 -13.28 -2.65 -6.68
C GLU A 39 -13.38 -1.38 -7.53
N LYS A 40 -13.93 -1.47 -8.75
CA LYS A 40 -14.14 -0.34 -9.67
C LYS A 40 -14.92 0.82 -9.05
N GLN A 41 -15.68 0.58 -7.97
CA GLN A 41 -16.43 1.61 -7.27
C GLN A 41 -15.54 2.54 -6.43
N LEU A 42 -14.29 2.17 -6.15
CA LEU A 42 -13.36 3.02 -5.38
C LEU A 42 -12.87 4.22 -6.19
N ASP A 43 -12.68 4.03 -7.49
CA ASP A 43 -12.15 5.06 -8.38
C ASP A 43 -13.28 5.95 -8.91
N HIS A 44 -13.12 7.27 -8.72
CA HIS A 44 -13.97 8.32 -9.29
C HIS A 44 -15.48 8.23 -8.99
N ASN A 45 -15.91 7.38 -8.04
CA ASN A 45 -17.29 7.31 -7.60
C ASN A 45 -17.63 8.52 -6.71
N ASN A 46 -18.68 9.28 -7.11
CA ASN A 46 -19.11 10.48 -6.39
C ASN A 46 -19.57 10.20 -4.96
N ASP A 47 -20.19 9.04 -4.69
CA ASP A 47 -20.63 8.68 -3.35
C ASP A 47 -19.44 8.36 -2.45
N VAL A 48 -18.42 7.65 -2.95
CA VAL A 48 -17.18 7.40 -2.19
C VAL A 48 -16.53 8.73 -1.83
N ARG A 49 -16.37 9.64 -2.80
CA ARG A 49 -15.73 10.95 -2.57
C ARG A 49 -16.53 11.86 -1.65
N LYS A 50 -17.85 11.72 -1.61
CA LYS A 50 -18.76 12.55 -0.80
C LYS A 50 -18.94 12.03 0.62
N TYR A 51 -19.21 10.73 0.78
CA TYR A 51 -19.56 10.13 2.06
C TYR A 51 -18.37 9.47 2.74
N GLY A 52 -17.38 9.03 1.97
CA GLY A 52 -16.21 8.33 2.45
C GLY A 52 -16.48 6.87 2.85
N ILE A 53 -15.40 6.11 2.95
CA ILE A 53 -15.44 4.68 3.31
C ILE A 53 -15.54 4.53 4.83
N LYS A 54 -16.44 3.63 5.28
CA LYS A 54 -16.58 3.20 6.67
C LYS A 54 -15.84 1.89 6.92
N LYS A 55 -15.96 0.93 6.00
CA LYS A 55 -15.18 -0.32 5.97
C LYS A 55 -15.29 -1.03 4.62
N VAL A 56 -14.35 -1.92 4.34
CA VAL A 56 -14.42 -2.87 3.23
C VAL A 56 -14.41 -4.30 3.74
N TYR A 57 -14.99 -5.22 2.97
CA TYR A 57 -15.00 -6.66 3.27
C TYR A 57 -15.20 -7.47 2.00
N LEU A 58 -14.85 -8.75 2.03
CA LEU A 58 -15.03 -9.67 0.91
C LEU A 58 -16.33 -10.47 1.09
N LYS A 59 -17.08 -10.67 -0.01
CA LYS A 59 -18.22 -11.58 -0.02
C LYS A 59 -18.34 -12.30 -1.39
N PRO A 60 -18.50 -13.63 -1.41
CA PRO A 60 -18.30 -14.53 -0.26
C PRO A 60 -16.88 -14.41 0.32
N SER A 61 -16.66 -14.92 1.52
CA SER A 61 -15.32 -14.96 2.10
C SER A 61 -14.44 -15.89 1.26
N ALA A 62 -13.19 -15.50 1.04
CA ALA A 62 -12.21 -16.28 0.29
C ALA A 62 -11.13 -16.86 1.20
N GLN A 63 -10.62 -18.04 0.85
CA GLN A 63 -9.48 -18.69 1.49
C GLN A 63 -8.20 -18.41 0.72
N ALA A 64 -7.11 -18.20 1.46
CA ALA A 64 -5.82 -17.96 0.83
C ALA A 64 -5.34 -19.18 0.03
N ASP A 65 -4.75 -18.91 -1.12
CA ASP A 65 -4.07 -19.94 -1.90
C ASP A 65 -2.93 -20.57 -1.07
N ARG A 66 -2.78 -21.89 -1.14
CA ARG A 66 -1.78 -22.61 -0.35
C ARG A 66 -0.36 -22.23 -0.75
N GLU A 67 -0.09 -21.98 -2.02
CA GLU A 67 1.20 -21.49 -2.51
C GLU A 67 1.48 -20.08 -1.95
N ALA A 68 0.45 -19.22 -1.83
CA ALA A 68 0.60 -17.89 -1.24
C ALA A 68 0.99 -17.98 0.25
N LEU A 69 0.31 -18.83 1.03
CA LEU A 69 0.65 -19.05 2.44
C LEU A 69 2.06 -19.63 2.62
N LEU A 70 2.48 -20.56 1.73
CA LEU A 70 3.82 -21.12 1.74
C LEU A 70 4.88 -20.07 1.40
N ALA A 71 4.62 -19.19 0.44
CA ALA A 71 5.50 -18.08 0.09
C ALA A 71 5.69 -17.13 1.27
N ILE A 72 4.60 -16.71 1.91
CA ILE A 72 4.64 -15.84 3.12
C ILE A 72 5.46 -16.49 4.25
N LYS A 73 5.30 -17.81 4.44
CA LYS A 73 6.02 -18.57 5.48
C LYS A 73 7.52 -18.65 5.21
N LYS A 74 7.92 -18.76 3.94
CA LYS A 74 9.32 -18.93 3.52
C LYS A 74 10.05 -17.61 3.28
N ALA A 75 9.34 -16.49 3.23
CA ALA A 75 9.91 -15.20 2.93
C ALA A 75 10.92 -14.76 4.01
N ASP A 76 12.03 -14.18 3.59
CA ASP A 76 12.94 -13.43 4.46
C ASP A 76 12.44 -11.99 4.68
N VAL A 77 11.75 -11.44 3.68
CA VAL A 77 11.14 -10.11 3.71
C VAL A 77 9.75 -10.16 3.08
N ILE A 78 8.78 -9.53 3.74
CA ILE A 78 7.44 -9.27 3.22
C ILE A 78 7.30 -7.77 2.99
N VAL A 79 7.06 -7.39 1.74
CA VAL A 79 6.85 -5.99 1.37
C VAL A 79 5.36 -5.76 1.13
N ILE A 80 4.79 -4.81 1.86
CA ILE A 80 3.40 -4.37 1.72
C ILE A 80 3.39 -3.05 0.95
N GLY A 81 2.74 -3.04 -0.21
CA GLY A 81 2.59 -1.86 -1.03
C GLY A 81 3.89 -1.41 -1.74
N PRO A 82 3.90 -0.19 -2.32
CA PRO A 82 2.81 0.78 -2.27
C PRO A 82 1.61 0.32 -3.11
N GLY A 83 0.42 0.84 -2.84
CA GLY A 83 -0.78 0.44 -3.60
C GLY A 83 -2.01 1.22 -3.16
N ASP A 84 -3.14 1.04 -3.87
CA ASP A 84 -4.40 1.57 -3.37
C ASP A 84 -4.73 0.89 -2.05
N HIS A 85 -4.94 1.68 -0.99
CA HIS A 85 -5.13 1.14 0.34
C HIS A 85 -6.34 0.21 0.38
N TYR A 86 -7.52 0.69 -0.02
CA TYR A 86 -8.74 -0.10 0.00
C TYR A 86 -8.95 -0.96 -1.25
N GLY A 87 -8.27 -0.64 -2.35
CA GLY A 87 -8.42 -1.37 -3.63
C GLY A 87 -7.39 -2.47 -3.86
N SER A 88 -6.19 -2.36 -3.27
CA SER A 88 -5.08 -3.28 -3.56
C SER A 88 -4.46 -3.90 -2.31
N ILE A 89 -4.25 -3.13 -1.23
CA ILE A 89 -3.57 -3.64 -0.03
C ILE A 89 -4.56 -4.40 0.87
N ILE A 90 -5.59 -3.71 1.36
CA ILE A 90 -6.56 -4.27 2.30
C ILE A 90 -7.30 -5.50 1.75
N PRO A 91 -7.71 -5.56 0.45
CA PRO A 91 -8.37 -6.76 -0.08
C PRO A 91 -7.53 -8.04 0.06
N ASN A 92 -6.20 -7.96 -0.08
CA ASN A 92 -5.32 -9.11 0.15
C ASN A 92 -5.30 -9.54 1.63
N LEU A 93 -5.28 -8.57 2.55
CA LEU A 93 -5.29 -8.84 4.00
C LEU A 93 -6.64 -9.36 4.51
N LEU A 94 -7.72 -9.12 3.77
CA LEU A 94 -9.05 -9.62 4.09
C LEU A 94 -9.25 -11.10 3.72
N VAL A 95 -8.39 -11.67 2.88
CA VAL A 95 -8.47 -13.09 2.52
C VAL A 95 -8.05 -13.94 3.72
N ASN A 96 -8.87 -14.95 4.04
CA ASN A 96 -8.68 -15.75 5.24
C ASN A 96 -7.32 -16.47 5.20
N GLY A 97 -6.58 -16.36 6.30
CA GLY A 97 -5.24 -16.96 6.45
C GLY A 97 -4.08 -16.01 6.12
N VAL A 98 -4.26 -14.99 5.26
CA VAL A 98 -3.16 -14.10 4.84
C VAL A 98 -2.61 -13.30 6.02
N SER A 99 -3.46 -12.55 6.72
CA SER A 99 -3.01 -11.74 7.87
C SER A 99 -2.39 -12.59 8.99
N GLU A 100 -2.92 -13.79 9.23
CA GLU A 100 -2.35 -14.71 10.21
C GLU A 100 -0.97 -15.22 9.79
N ALA A 101 -0.79 -15.58 8.52
CA ALA A 101 0.48 -16.02 7.99
C ALA A 101 1.55 -14.92 8.07
N ILE A 102 1.19 -13.67 7.75
CA ILE A 102 2.10 -12.52 7.89
C ILE A 102 2.48 -12.32 9.37
N ARG A 103 1.50 -12.35 10.29
CA ARG A 103 1.76 -12.24 11.73
C ARG A 103 2.73 -13.30 12.25
N LYS A 104 2.56 -14.56 11.82
CA LYS A 104 3.38 -15.70 12.26
C LYS A 104 4.71 -15.82 11.51
N SER A 105 4.90 -15.10 10.41
CA SER A 105 6.13 -15.17 9.62
C SER A 105 7.31 -14.57 10.40
N LYS A 106 8.49 -15.16 10.19
CA LYS A 106 9.77 -14.65 10.72
C LYS A 106 10.37 -13.56 9.82
N ALA A 107 9.77 -13.31 8.65
CA ALA A 107 10.21 -12.29 7.72
C ALA A 107 10.20 -10.89 8.36
N LYS A 108 11.06 -10.00 7.89
CA LYS A 108 10.87 -8.56 8.14
C LYS A 108 9.67 -8.07 7.35
N VAL A 109 8.72 -7.38 7.98
CA VAL A 109 7.55 -6.79 7.33
C VAL A 109 7.79 -5.30 7.11
N ILE A 110 7.90 -4.93 5.84
CA ILE A 110 8.18 -3.56 5.39
C ILE A 110 6.91 -3.02 4.73
N TYR A 111 6.42 -1.88 5.21
CA TYR A 111 5.36 -1.13 4.53
C TYR A 111 5.94 0.04 3.73
N ASN A 112 5.69 0.06 2.44
CA ASN A 112 6.03 1.17 1.56
C ASN A 112 4.89 2.18 1.56
N CYS A 113 5.05 3.26 2.33
CA CYS A 113 3.95 4.18 2.57
C CYS A 113 3.49 4.89 1.30
N ASN A 114 2.17 5.02 1.15
CA ASN A 114 1.57 5.85 0.12
C ASN A 114 2.11 7.29 0.18
N LEU A 115 2.32 7.88 -1.02
CA LEU A 115 2.79 9.26 -1.17
C LEU A 115 1.65 10.28 -1.16
N THR A 116 0.47 9.85 -1.58
CA THR A 116 -0.72 10.69 -1.68
C THR A 116 -1.96 10.00 -1.14
N ASN A 117 -2.88 10.81 -0.64
CA ASN A 117 -4.20 10.42 -0.16
C ASN A 117 -5.23 10.55 -1.27
N LYS A 118 -6.25 9.68 -1.23
CA LYS A 118 -7.41 9.71 -2.14
C LYS A 118 -8.62 10.26 -1.41
N LYS A 119 -9.32 11.21 -2.03
CA LYS A 119 -10.53 11.82 -1.44
C LYS A 119 -11.59 10.77 -1.13
N GLY A 120 -12.14 10.83 0.09
CA GLY A 120 -13.16 9.88 0.55
C GLY A 120 -12.63 8.48 0.90
N GLN A 121 -11.37 8.18 0.61
CA GLN A 121 -10.76 6.89 0.97
C GLN A 121 -9.78 7.08 2.12
N THR A 122 -8.66 7.75 1.87
CA THR A 122 -7.56 7.93 2.83
C THR A 122 -7.33 9.39 3.17
N GLU A 123 -8.38 10.21 3.06
CA GLU A 123 -8.32 11.65 3.35
C GLU A 123 -7.75 11.91 4.75
N ASN A 124 -6.76 12.80 4.82
CA ASN A 124 -6.01 13.16 6.03
C ASN A 124 -5.21 12.03 6.69
N PHE A 125 -4.97 10.91 6.02
CA PHE A 125 -4.06 9.90 6.56
C PHE A 125 -2.63 10.43 6.55
N ASP A 126 -1.98 10.38 7.71
CA ASP A 126 -0.53 10.50 7.85
C ASP A 126 0.11 9.10 7.85
N VAL A 127 1.45 9.05 7.88
CA VAL A 127 2.21 7.79 7.89
C VAL A 127 1.72 6.84 8.99
N ASP A 128 1.46 7.38 10.19
CA ASP A 128 1.08 6.55 11.33
C ASP A 128 -0.35 6.03 11.21
N LYS A 129 -1.26 6.83 10.62
CA LYS A 129 -2.62 6.37 10.35
C LYS A 129 -2.63 5.22 9.35
N TYR A 130 -1.81 5.28 8.29
CA TYR A 130 -1.66 4.15 7.36
C TYR A 130 -1.14 2.90 8.06
N ALA A 131 -0.07 3.03 8.85
CA ALA A 131 0.51 1.90 9.58
C ALA A 131 -0.49 1.31 10.58
N GLN A 132 -1.26 2.16 11.27
CA GLN A 132 -2.31 1.75 12.20
C GLN A 132 -3.41 0.96 11.49
N GLU A 133 -3.91 1.45 10.34
CA GLU A 133 -4.94 0.73 9.58
C GLU A 133 -4.43 -0.65 9.14
N ILE A 134 -3.23 -0.71 8.55
CA ILE A 134 -2.65 -1.98 8.10
C ILE A 134 -2.43 -2.95 9.27
N ASN A 135 -1.85 -2.50 10.39
CA ASN A 135 -1.70 -3.31 11.60
C ASN A 135 -3.07 -3.77 12.14
N GLY A 136 -4.11 -2.95 12.02
CA GLY A 136 -5.49 -3.31 12.37
C GLY A 136 -6.00 -4.50 11.55
N TYR A 137 -5.83 -4.48 10.22
CA TYR A 137 -6.19 -5.61 9.34
C TYR A 137 -5.27 -6.83 9.51
N LEU A 138 -4.00 -6.58 9.86
CA LEU A 138 -3.08 -7.63 10.28
C LEU A 138 -3.42 -8.16 11.66
N GLY A 139 -4.32 -7.56 12.44
CA GLY A 139 -4.70 -8.06 13.77
C GLY A 139 -3.60 -7.93 14.84
N GLY A 140 -2.68 -6.98 14.70
CA GLY A 140 -1.61 -6.72 15.66
C GLY A 140 -0.52 -5.81 15.11
N GLU A 141 0.36 -5.31 15.98
CA GLU A 141 1.54 -4.54 15.60
C GLU A 141 2.56 -5.43 14.91
N ARG A 142 2.48 -5.51 13.57
CA ARG A 142 3.29 -6.46 12.79
C ARG A 142 4.23 -5.78 11.80
N ILE A 143 3.96 -4.55 11.38
CA ILE A 143 4.92 -3.80 10.56
C ILE A 143 6.19 -3.56 11.38
N ASP A 144 7.35 -3.92 10.82
CA ASP A 144 8.66 -3.70 11.43
C ASP A 144 9.27 -2.37 10.95
N PHE A 145 9.11 -2.08 9.65
CA PHE A 145 9.66 -0.89 9.00
C PHE A 145 8.62 -0.20 8.13
N VAL A 146 8.63 1.14 8.11
CA VAL A 146 7.88 1.96 7.17
C VAL A 146 8.86 2.80 6.34
N ILE A 147 8.87 2.61 5.02
CA ILE A 147 9.63 3.45 4.10
C ILE A 147 8.79 4.69 3.77
N PHE A 148 9.39 5.87 3.93
CA PHE A 148 8.77 7.15 3.60
C PHE A 148 9.78 8.08 2.90
N PRO A 149 9.36 8.90 1.91
CA PRO A 149 10.29 9.76 1.20
C PRO A 149 10.96 10.80 2.10
N SER A 150 12.28 10.97 1.94
CA SER A 150 13.06 12.01 2.60
C SER A 150 12.90 13.40 1.98
N SER A 151 12.26 13.48 0.81
CA SER A 151 11.98 14.72 0.10
C SER A 151 10.49 14.85 -0.23
N GLN A 152 10.06 16.06 -0.56
CA GLN A 152 8.69 16.32 -0.99
C GLN A 152 8.63 16.44 -2.52
N PRO A 153 7.49 16.09 -3.14
CA PRO A 153 7.22 16.41 -4.55
C PRO A 153 7.33 17.92 -4.83
N SER A 154 7.55 18.31 -6.09
CA SER A 154 7.55 19.74 -6.45
C SER A 154 6.22 20.41 -6.13
N GLN A 155 6.25 21.70 -5.80
CA GLN A 155 5.05 22.46 -5.43
C GLN A 155 3.95 22.36 -6.50
N ASP A 156 4.30 22.47 -7.78
CA ASP A 156 3.36 22.32 -8.90
C ASP A 156 2.62 20.97 -8.89
N LEU A 157 3.33 19.88 -8.57
CA LEU A 157 2.73 18.55 -8.47
C LEU A 157 1.85 18.45 -7.24
N GLN A 158 2.26 19.02 -6.11
CA GLN A 158 1.45 19.06 -4.89
C GLN A 158 0.13 19.79 -5.16
N GLU A 159 0.18 21.01 -5.71
CA GLU A 159 -1.01 21.81 -6.04
C GLU A 159 -1.94 21.10 -7.03
N LYS A 160 -1.37 20.41 -8.02
CA LYS A 160 -2.15 19.61 -8.98
C LYS A 160 -2.89 18.47 -8.30
N TYR A 161 -2.24 17.78 -7.36
CA TYR A 161 -2.90 16.74 -6.57
C TYR A 161 -3.95 17.32 -5.65
N GLU A 162 -3.68 18.44 -4.98
CA GLU A 162 -4.64 19.04 -4.07
C GLU A 162 -5.91 19.54 -4.77
N LYS A 163 -5.79 20.04 -6.00
CA LYS A 163 -6.95 20.37 -6.84
C LYS A 163 -7.81 19.13 -7.15
N ARG A 164 -7.18 17.97 -7.32
CA ARG A 164 -7.86 16.71 -7.66
C ARG A 164 -8.42 16.00 -6.44
N GLU A 165 -7.65 15.84 -5.37
CA GLU A 165 -7.96 14.97 -4.23
C GLU A 165 -8.30 15.74 -2.94
N GLY A 166 -8.14 17.06 -2.94
CA GLY A 166 -8.37 17.91 -1.77
C GLY A 166 -7.08 18.39 -1.11
N LYS A 167 -7.19 19.43 -0.29
CA LYS A 167 -6.07 19.99 0.49
C LYS A 167 -5.45 18.90 1.37
N ASN A 168 -4.13 18.96 1.59
CA ASN A 168 -3.37 17.95 2.35
C ASN A 168 -3.48 16.53 1.75
N SER A 169 -3.63 16.43 0.43
CA SER A 169 -3.60 15.13 -0.26
C SER A 169 -2.19 14.54 -0.38
N ILE A 170 -1.15 15.28 0.00
CA ILE A 170 0.20 14.74 0.15
C ILE A 170 0.33 14.13 1.55
N VAL A 171 0.76 12.87 1.62
CA VAL A 171 0.95 12.18 2.91
C VAL A 171 2.08 12.86 3.66
N LYS A 172 1.89 13.05 4.96
CA LYS A 172 2.86 13.71 5.85
C LYS A 172 3.32 12.74 6.91
N LEU A 173 4.57 12.92 7.34
CA LEU A 173 5.06 12.35 8.58
C LEU A 173 4.92 13.41 9.68
N ASN A 174 4.01 13.20 10.62
CA ASN A 174 3.78 14.13 11.72
C ASN A 174 4.78 13.90 12.85
N LYS A 175 5.28 15.01 13.41
CA LYS A 175 5.96 14.97 14.72
C LYS A 175 4.92 14.58 15.77
N ARG A 176 5.29 13.64 16.64
CA ARG A 176 4.44 13.20 17.75
C ARG A 176 5.03 13.75 19.04
N GLY A 177 4.17 14.01 20.01
CA GLY A 177 4.58 14.55 21.31
C GLY A 177 5.43 13.56 22.10
N ASP A 178 6.02 14.06 23.18
CA ASP A 178 6.86 13.28 24.09
C ASP A 178 6.11 12.03 24.58
N GLY A 179 6.74 10.87 24.46
CA GLY A 179 6.17 9.58 24.89
C GLY A 179 5.41 8.78 23.82
N PHE A 180 5.18 9.31 22.62
CA PHE A 180 4.64 8.50 21.52
C PHE A 180 5.71 7.57 20.95
N ILE A 181 5.53 6.27 21.14
CA ILE A 181 6.43 5.23 20.64
C ILE A 181 5.76 4.52 19.47
N ARG A 182 6.45 4.48 18.33
CA ARG A 182 6.04 3.68 17.17
C ARG A 182 6.46 2.24 17.41
N SER A 183 5.59 1.30 17.10
CA SER A 183 5.93 -0.13 17.08
C SER A 183 6.85 -0.52 15.91
N TYR A 184 7.07 0.41 14.97
CA TYR A 184 7.87 0.24 13.76
C TYR A 184 8.93 1.34 13.65
N LYS A 185 9.98 1.06 12.88
CA LYS A 185 11.01 2.04 12.52
C LYS A 185 10.63 2.75 11.22
N ILE A 186 10.87 4.06 11.16
CA ILE A 186 10.70 4.83 9.92
C ILE A 186 12.06 4.90 9.21
N VAL A 187 12.07 4.55 7.93
CA VAL A 187 13.24 4.67 7.06
C VAL A 187 12.96 5.80 6.06
N MET A 188 13.63 6.93 6.27
CA MET A 188 13.54 8.09 5.40
C MET A 188 14.55 7.94 4.24
N ALA A 189 14.07 7.90 3.00
CA ALA A 189 14.96 7.68 1.84
C ALA A 189 14.52 8.45 0.59
N ASP A 190 15.45 8.74 -0.33
CA ASP A 190 15.11 9.35 -1.64
C ASP A 190 14.45 8.28 -2.52
N VAL A 191 13.15 8.08 -2.34
CA VAL A 191 12.36 7.08 -3.10
C VAL A 191 11.37 7.72 -4.06
N LEU A 192 11.45 9.04 -4.28
CA LEU A 192 10.58 9.74 -5.23
C LEU A 192 11.15 9.67 -6.65
N ASN A 193 10.27 9.37 -7.61
CA ASN A 193 10.59 9.50 -9.02
C ASN A 193 10.51 10.97 -9.42
N LYS A 194 11.64 11.53 -9.85
CA LYS A 194 11.79 12.95 -10.23
C LYS A 194 11.58 13.19 -11.73
N ASN A 195 11.37 12.13 -12.52
CA ASN A 195 11.17 12.25 -13.96
C ASN A 195 9.78 12.86 -14.25
N ILE A 196 9.77 13.93 -15.03
CA ILE A 196 8.54 14.58 -15.48
C ILE A 196 7.87 13.65 -16.50
N ILE A 197 6.68 13.13 -16.16
CA ILE A 197 5.84 12.39 -17.11
C ILE A 197 5.39 13.39 -18.18
N LYS A 198 6.04 13.36 -19.36
CA LYS A 198 5.59 14.10 -20.53
C LYS A 198 4.23 13.54 -20.96
N LYS A 199 3.18 14.37 -20.94
CA LYS A 199 1.87 14.00 -21.50
C LYS A 199 2.01 13.84 -23.01
N ASN A 200 1.77 12.65 -23.54
CA ASN A 200 1.43 12.52 -24.95
C ASN A 200 -0.02 12.99 -25.13
N LYS A 201 -0.25 13.93 -26.07
CA LYS A 201 -1.57 14.51 -26.34
C LYS A 201 -2.62 13.48 -26.81
N GLU A 202 -2.17 12.31 -27.25
CA GLU A 202 -3.01 11.19 -27.70
C GLU A 202 -3.40 10.23 -26.56
N ASP A 203 -2.83 10.39 -25.37
CA ASP A 203 -3.08 9.52 -24.23
C ASP A 203 -4.36 9.92 -23.49
N LYS A 204 -5.49 9.32 -23.88
CA LYS A 204 -6.83 9.52 -23.29
C LYS A 204 -6.90 9.18 -21.78
N ILE A 205 -5.87 8.55 -21.22
CA ILE A 205 -5.78 8.10 -19.81
C ILE A 205 -4.77 8.96 -19.02
N ALA A 206 -4.17 9.97 -19.66
CA ALA A 206 -3.17 10.85 -19.02
C ALA A 206 -3.69 11.57 -17.77
N ASP A 207 -4.99 11.80 -17.65
CA ASP A 207 -5.62 12.50 -16.54
C ASP A 207 -5.93 11.59 -15.33
N THR A 208 -5.95 10.27 -15.50
CA THR A 208 -6.17 9.33 -14.38
C THR A 208 -4.87 8.88 -13.73
N ARG A 209 -3.73 8.93 -14.43
CA ARG A 209 -2.41 8.50 -13.92
C ARG A 209 -1.97 9.26 -12.66
N SER A 210 -1.31 8.53 -11.76
CA SER A 210 -0.57 9.12 -10.64
C SER A 210 0.59 9.98 -11.17
N PHE A 211 0.63 11.26 -10.82
CA PHE A 211 1.73 12.19 -11.16
C PHE A 211 2.89 12.12 -10.16
N ILE A 212 2.64 11.64 -8.94
CA ILE A 212 3.65 11.41 -7.90
C ILE A 212 3.79 9.90 -7.76
N ARG A 213 5.03 9.40 -7.83
CA ARG A 213 5.34 7.97 -7.85
C ARG A 213 6.62 7.69 -7.10
N HIS A 214 6.72 6.45 -6.61
CA HIS A 214 8.00 5.92 -6.18
C HIS A 214 8.91 5.66 -7.38
N ASP A 215 10.21 5.80 -7.16
CA ASP A 215 11.26 5.30 -8.04
C ASP A 215 11.51 3.82 -7.68
N SER A 216 11.34 2.90 -8.63
CA SER A 216 11.41 1.45 -8.36
C SER A 216 12.80 1.02 -7.92
N ASP A 217 13.85 1.57 -8.53
CA ASP A 217 15.23 1.13 -8.33
C ASP A 217 15.73 1.64 -6.98
N LYS A 218 15.42 2.91 -6.66
CA LYS A 218 15.72 3.45 -5.33
C LYS A 218 14.95 2.72 -4.23
N LEU A 219 13.67 2.43 -4.44
CA LEU A 219 12.87 1.69 -3.46
C LEU A 219 13.41 0.26 -3.26
N ALA A 220 13.78 -0.44 -4.33
CA ALA A 220 14.38 -1.77 -4.25
C ALA A 220 15.70 -1.75 -3.45
N ASN A 221 16.57 -0.76 -3.67
CA ASN A 221 17.82 -0.62 -2.93
C ASN A 221 17.58 -0.42 -1.43
N VAL A 222 16.58 0.37 -1.04
CA VAL A 222 16.23 0.57 0.37
C VAL A 222 15.67 -0.72 0.99
N ILE A 223 14.83 -1.46 0.26
CA ILE A 223 14.29 -2.75 0.71
C ILE A 223 15.42 -3.76 0.93
N LEU A 224 16.37 -3.85 -0.01
CA LEU A 224 17.54 -4.72 0.11
C LEU A 224 18.41 -4.33 1.31
N ALA A 225 18.68 -3.04 1.51
CA ALA A 225 19.43 -2.58 2.68
C ALA A 225 18.73 -2.95 4.00
N ILE A 226 17.41 -2.79 4.09
CA ILE A 226 16.63 -3.22 5.28
C ILE A 226 16.69 -4.75 5.45
N SER A 227 16.67 -5.51 4.34
CA SER A 227 16.75 -6.98 4.37
C SER A 227 18.06 -7.48 4.99
N GLU A 228 19.15 -6.72 4.85
CA GLU A 228 20.47 -7.03 5.38
C GLU A 228 20.69 -6.54 6.82
N LEU A 229 19.81 -5.69 7.38
CA LEU A 229 19.95 -5.23 8.76
C LEU A 229 19.81 -6.40 9.76
N ASP A 230 20.90 -6.82 10.40
CA ASP A 230 20.80 -7.79 11.48
C ASP A 230 19.96 -7.22 12.63
N SER A 231 19.12 -8.08 13.22
CA SER A 231 18.21 -7.72 14.30
C SER A 231 18.93 -7.17 15.54
N GLU A 232 20.25 -7.38 15.65
CA GLU A 232 21.05 -7.03 16.82
C GLU A 232 22.10 -5.93 16.60
N ASN A 233 22.50 -5.57 15.38
CA ASN A 233 23.56 -4.55 15.19
C ASN A 233 23.43 -3.81 13.86
N LEU A 234 22.70 -2.68 13.85
CA LEU A 234 23.08 -1.40 13.21
C LEU A 234 21.95 -0.38 13.44
N ILE A 235 21.78 0.06 14.68
CA ILE A 235 21.00 1.27 14.98
C ILE A 235 22.00 2.29 15.48
N LYS A 236 22.65 3.00 14.55
CA LYS A 236 23.26 4.29 14.90
C LYS A 236 23.44 5.32 13.78
N GLU A 237 23.30 4.99 12.50
CA GLU A 237 23.55 6.01 11.46
C GLU A 237 22.62 5.97 10.24
N ILE A 238 21.30 5.96 10.47
CA ILE A 238 20.35 6.52 9.49
C ILE A 238 19.27 7.30 10.27
N ILE A 239 19.67 8.43 10.86
CA ILE A 239 18.79 9.55 11.23
C ILE A 239 19.36 10.79 10.55
#